data_AF-Q12X30-F1
#
_entry.id   AF-Q12X30-F1
#
_cell.length_a   1.000
_cell.length_b   1.000
_cell.length_c   1.000
_cell.angle_alpha   90.00
_cell.angle_beta   90.00
_cell.angle_gamma   90.00
#
_symmetry.space_group_name_H-M   'P 1'
#
loop_
_entity.id
_entity.type
_entity.pdbx_description
1 polymer ?
#
loop_
_entity_poly.entity_id
_entity_poly.type
_entity_poly.pdbx_seq_one_letter_code
_entity_poly.pdbx_strand_id
1 'polypeptide(L)' 'MKINGDVSQCYRKLDAINLYEQMAALTDNKEVKEVLLDIAKKEKTHVGEFQTLLLREDEQQVQEMEKGKLEIDEMTK' A
#
# COMPACT_ATOMS: atom_id res chain seq x y z
N MET A 1 -6.45 16.71 15.03
CA MET A 1 -5.55 16.53 13.88
C MET A 1 -6.45 16.39 12.66
N LYS A 2 -6.65 17.44 11.86
CA LYS A 2 -7.39 17.31 10.61
C LYS A 2 -6.49 16.55 9.65
N ILE A 3 -6.82 15.30 9.36
CA ILE A 3 -6.22 14.59 8.23
C ILE A 3 -6.85 15.27 7.01
N ASN A 4 -6.22 16.33 6.50
CA ASN A 4 -6.65 16.96 5.26
C ASN A 4 -6.30 16.00 4.11
N GLY A 5 -7.02 14.88 3.99
CA GLY A 5 -6.98 13.95 2.86
C GLY A 5 -5.60 13.63 2.28
N ASP A 6 -4.53 13.63 3.09
CA ASP A 6 -3.18 13.57 2.55
C ASP A 6 -2.81 12.13 2.19
N VAL A 7 -3.35 11.69 1.06
CA VAL A 7 -3.06 10.43 0.37
C VAL A 7 -1.56 10.27 0.05
N SER A 8 -0.76 11.33 0.17
CA SER A 8 0.69 11.26 -0.06
C SER A 8 1.39 10.31 0.92
N GLN A 9 0.83 10.06 2.10
CA GLN A 9 1.38 9.07 3.03
C GLN A 9 1.23 7.64 2.50
N CYS A 10 0.04 7.24 2.01
CA CYS A 10 -0.15 5.93 1.39
C CYS A 10 0.75 5.74 0.17
N TYR A 11 0.84 6.77 -0.68
CA TYR A 11 1.68 6.76 -1.88
C TYR A 11 3.16 6.50 -1.56
N ARG A 12 3.74 7.24 -0.61
CA ARG A 12 5.14 7.04 -0.19
C ARG A 12 5.42 5.63 0.33
N LYS A 13 4.44 5.02 0.98
CA LYS A 13 4.56 3.66 1.53
C LYS A 13 4.51 2.61 0.42
N LEU A 14 3.66 2.79 -0.59
CA LEU A 14 3.64 1.96 -1.80
C LEU A 14 4.94 2.07 -2.60
N ASP A 15 5.48 3.28 -2.75
CA ASP A 15 6.79 3.49 -3.40
C ASP A 15 7.92 2.78 -2.64
N ALA A 16 7.91 2.85 -1.30
CA ALA A 16 8.89 2.14 -0.47
C ALA A 16 8.79 0.63 -0.62
N ILE A 17 7.58 0.06 -0.67
CA ILE A 17 7.35 -1.37 -0.93
C ILE A 17 7.99 -1.76 -2.25
N ASN A 18 7.67 -1.04 -3.33
CA ASN A 18 8.21 -1.32 -4.67
C ASN A 18 9.74 -1.25 -4.67
N LEU A 19 10.32 -0.21 -4.06
CA LEU A 19 11.78 -0.04 -3.99
C LEU A 19 12.45 -1.21 -3.26
N TYR A 20 11.95 -1.59 -2.08
CA TYR A 20 12.56 -2.67 -1.31
C TYR A 20 12.41 -4.04 -1.96
N GLU A 21 11.26 -4.33 -2.57
CA GLU A 21 11.06 -5.59 -3.31
C GLU A 21 11.96 -5.66 -4.55
N GLN A 22 12.17 -4.55 -5.27
CA GLN A 22 13.12 -4.49 -6.39
C GLN A 22 14.57 -4.69 -5.92
N MET A 23 14.99 -4.01 -4.85
CA MET A 23 16.33 -4.21 -4.29
C MET A 23 16.54 -5.65 -3.81
N ALA A 24 15.52 -6.28 -3.22
CA ALA A 24 15.55 -7.67 -2.81
C ALA A 24 15.66 -8.65 -4.00
N ALA A 25 15.06 -8.29 -5.15
CA ALA A 25 15.17 -9.07 -6.38
C ALA A 25 16.56 -8.98 -7.03
N LEU A 26 17.28 -7.87 -6.83
CA LEU A 26 18.59 -7.60 -7.43
C LEU A 26 19.79 -8.10 -6.61
N THR A 27 19.59 -8.51 -5.35
CA THR A 27 20.68 -8.96 -4.48
C THR A 27 20.75 -10.48 -4.35
N ASP A 28 21.97 -11.01 -4.40
CA ASP A 28 22.26 -12.43 -4.10
C ASP A 28 22.55 -12.67 -2.61
N ASN A 29 22.73 -11.61 -1.80
CA ASN A 29 22.97 -11.74 -0.37
C ASN A 29 21.66 -12.06 0.36
N LYS A 30 21.59 -13.27 0.95
CA LYS A 30 20.40 -13.78 1.63
C LYS A 30 19.97 -12.93 2.83
N GLU A 31 20.92 -12.50 3.65
CA GLU A 31 20.62 -11.69 4.85
C GLU A 31 20.04 -10.33 4.45
N VAL A 32 20.64 -9.68 3.44
CA VAL A 32 20.14 -8.40 2.91
C VAL A 32 18.74 -8.57 2.32
N LYS A 33 18.52 -9.65 1.56
CA LYS A 33 17.21 -9.96 0.96
C LYS A 33 16.13 -10.15 2.02
N GLU A 34 16.40 -10.92 3.07
CA GLU A 34 15.46 -11.14 4.18
C GLU A 34 15.08 -9.83 4.87
N VAL A 35 16.07 -8.98 5.16
CA VAL A 35 15.82 -7.67 5.79
C VAL A 35 14.98 -6.76 4.89
N LEU A 36 15.30 -6.67 3.60
CA LEU A 36 14.55 -5.85 2.64
C LEU A 36 13.08 -6.31 2.53
N LEU A 37 12.84 -7.62 2.46
CA LEU A 37 11.49 -8.18 2.39
C LEU A 37 10.71 -7.98 3.70
N ASP A 38 11.36 -8.07 4.85
CA ASP A 38 10.74 -7.76 6.15
C ASP A 38 10.34 -6.27 6.25
N ILE A 39 11.21 -5.37 5.80
CA ILE A 39 10.89 -3.94 5.74
C ILE A 39 9.72 -3.68 4.79
N ALA A 40 9.75 -4.23 3.57
CA ALA A 40 8.65 -4.11 2.61
C ALA A 40 7.31 -4.60 3.21
N LYS A 41 7.33 -5.71 3.95
CA LYS A 41 6.16 -6.23 4.65
C LYS A 41 5.62 -5.25 5.69
N LYS A 42 6.47 -4.59 6.47
CA LYS A 42 6.06 -3.59 7.47
C LYS A 42 5.43 -2.36 6.82
N GLU A 43 5.94 -1.92 5.67
CA GLU A 43 5.33 -0.80 4.96
C GLU A 43 3.92 -1.14 4.43
N LYS A 44 3.62 -2.40 4.09
CA LYS A 44 2.25 -2.85 3.78
C LYS A 44 1.29 -2.69 4.97
N THR A 45 1.78 -2.91 6.20
CA THR A 45 1.00 -2.62 7.42
C THR A 45 0.72 -1.13 7.55
N HIS A 46 1.71 -0.26 7.34
CA HIS A 46 1.51 1.19 7.38
C HIS A 46 0.51 1.68 6.31
N VAL A 47 0.53 1.10 5.10
CA VAL A 47 -0.51 1.38 4.08
C VAL A 47 -1.89 1.07 4.63
N GLY A 48 -2.07 -0.09 5.29
CA GLY A 48 -3.35 -0.47 5.89
C GLY A 48 -3.81 0.48 7.01
N GLU A 49 -2.89 0.94 7.86
CA GLU A 49 -3.19 1.91 8.92
C GLU A 49 -3.70 3.23 8.34
N PHE A 50 -2.98 3.81 7.37
CA PHE A 50 -3.40 5.05 6.74
C PHE A 50 -4.68 4.91 5.91
N GLN A 51 -4.83 3.80 5.15
CA GLN A 51 -6.06 3.53 4.40
C GLN A 51 -7.26 3.44 5.34
N THR A 52 -7.10 2.79 6.49
CA THR A 52 -8.17 2.69 7.49
C THR A 52 -8.60 4.06 8.00
N LEU A 53 -7.63 4.96 8.25
CA LEU A 53 -7.94 6.33 8.66
C LEU A 53 -8.60 7.12 7.53
N LEU A 54 -8.14 6.97 6.28
CA LEU A 54 -8.75 7.62 5.12
C LEU A 54 -10.22 7.22 4.95
N LEU A 55 -10.52 5.93 4.99
CA LEU A 55 -11.89 5.42 4.82
C LEU A 55 -12.84 5.81 5.95
N ARG A 56 -12.32 6.20 7.13
CA ARG A 56 -13.16 6.74 8.21
C ARG A 56 -13.60 8.18 7.97
N GLU A 57 -12.82 8.94 7.19
CA GLU A 57 -13.01 10.38 7.00
C GLU A 57 -13.55 10.73 5.60
N ASP A 58 -13.42 9.85 4.61
CA ASP A 58 -13.81 10.08 3.21
C ASP A 58 -14.81 9.03 2.70
N GLU A 59 -16.11 9.36 2.75
CA GLU A 59 -17.19 8.49 2.27
C GLU A 59 -17.15 8.25 0.76
N GLN A 60 -16.67 9.22 -0.03
CA GLN A 60 -16.54 9.04 -1.49
C GLN A 60 -15.49 7.97 -1.79
N GLN A 61 -14.36 8.00 -1.07
CA GLN A 61 -13.32 6.97 -1.22
C GLN A 61 -13.83 5.56 -0.90
N VAL A 62 -14.73 5.40 0.08
CA VAL A 62 -15.38 4.10 0.37
C VAL A 62 -16.20 3.62 -0.83
N GLN A 63 -17.00 4.50 -1.42
CA GLN A 63 -17.85 4.15 -2.58
C GLN A 63 -17.01 3.77 -3.81
N GLU A 64 -15.97 4.54 -4.11
CA GLU A 64 -15.07 4.25 -5.24
C GLU A 64 -14.27 2.96 -5.03
N MET A 65 -13.91 2.61 -3.79
CA MET A 65 -13.28 1.32 -3.50
C MET A 65 -14.19 0.13 -3.79
N GLU A 66 -15.49 0.19 -3.45
CA GLU A 66 -16.42 -0.89 -3.78
C GLU A 66 -16.68 -0.99 -5.29
N LYS A 67 -16.82 0.15 -5.98
CA LYS A 67 -16.93 0.16 -7.45
C LYS A 67 -15.72 -0.48 -8.12
N GLY A 68 -14.51 -0.12 -7.70
CA GLY A 68 -13.27 -0.68 -8.26
C GLY A 68 -13.16 -2.20 -8.08
N LYS A 69 -13.67 -2.76 -6.96
CA LYS A 69 -13.75 -4.22 -6.80
C LYS A 69 -14.69 -4.86 -7.82
N LEU A 70 -15.88 -4.27 -7.99
CA LEU A 70 -16.86 -4.76 -8.97
C LEU A 70 -16.32 -4.69 -10.41
N GLU A 71 -15.61 -3.62 -10.76
CA GLU A 71 -14.97 -3.49 -12.09
C GLU A 71 -13.97 -4.63 -12.35
N ILE A 72 -13.15 -4.99 -11.37
CA ILE A 72 -12.20 -6.12 -11.50
C ILE A 72 -12.94 -7.45 -11.61
N ASP A 73 -13.97 -7.67 -10.79
CA ASP A 73 -14.79 -8.89 -10.83
C ASP A 73 -15.50 -9.05 -12.19
N GLU A 74 -15.88 -7.95 -12.84
CA GLU A 74 -16.46 -7.97 -14.19
C GLU A 74 -15.41 -8.22 -15.27
N MET A 75 -14.21 -7.62 -15.14
CA MET A 75 -13.11 -7.79 -16.11
C MET A 75 -12.46 -9.18 -16.09
N THR A 76 -12.55 -9.90 -14.97
CA THR A 76 -11.86 -11.18 -14.75
C THR A 76 -12.78 -12.41 -14.76
N LYS A 77 -14.07 -12.21 -15.07
CA LYS A 77 -15.03 -13.29 -15.40
C LYS A 77 -14.73 -13.94 -16.75
#